data_AF-A0A8K1WGP2-F1
#
_entry.id   AF-A0A8K1WGP2-F1
#
_cell.length_a   1.000
_cell.length_b   1.000
_cell.length_c   1.000
_cell.angle_alpha   90.00
_cell.angle_beta   90.00
_cell.angle_gamma   90.00
#
_symmetry.space_group_name_H-M   'P 1'
#
loop_
_entity.id
_entity.type
_entity.pdbx_description
1 polymer ?
#
loop_
_entity_poly.entity_id
_entity_poly.type
_entity_poly.pdbx_seq_one_letter_code
_entity_poly.pdbx_strand_id
1 'polypeptide(L)'
;TILKLANYNSLILGDEICHGTEVSSGLAILAATIERLTAARTSFVLSTHLHQVCSLIDSPVRYYHLSVIQREDLGIIYERKLKPGPGPSQ
;
A
#
# COMPACT_ATOMS: atom_id res chain seq x y z
N THR A 1 -2.35 1.26 20.92
CA THR A 1 -2.13 1.72 19.52
C THR A 1 -2.70 0.68 18.57
N ILE A 2 -2.97 1.05 17.31
CA ILE A 2 -3.58 0.18 16.29
C ILE A 2 -2.87 -1.18 16.20
N LEU A 3 -1.53 -1.19 16.05
CA LEU A 3 -0.73 -2.43 15.95
C LEU A 3 -0.70 -3.30 17.23
N LYS A 4 -1.08 -2.76 18.39
CA LYS A 4 -1.20 -3.53 19.65
C LYS A 4 -2.58 -4.17 19.81
N LEU A 5 -3.59 -3.60 19.17
CA LEU A 5 -4.98 -4.08 19.22
C LEU A 5 -5.36 -4.95 18.02
N ALA A 6 -4.57 -4.86 16.94
CA ALA A 6 -4.72 -5.65 15.71
C ALA A 6 -4.74 -7.16 16.02
N ASN A 7 -5.80 -7.82 15.57
CA ASN A 7 -5.97 -9.26 15.67
C ASN A 7 -6.79 -9.79 14.48
N TYR A 8 -7.03 -11.10 14.46
CA TYR A 8 -7.72 -11.80 13.37
C TYR A 8 -9.17 -11.34 13.10
N ASN A 9 -9.80 -10.63 14.04
CA ASN A 9 -11.14 -10.05 13.90
C ASN A 9 -11.12 -8.55 13.54
N SER A 10 -9.94 -7.99 13.27
CA SER A 10 -9.78 -6.58 12.95
C SER A 10 -9.71 -6.35 11.44
N LEU A 11 -10.29 -5.23 10.98
CA LEU A 11 -10.02 -4.64 9.68
C LEU A 11 -9.28 -3.32 9.88
N ILE A 12 -8.09 -3.20 9.31
CA ILE A 12 -7.27 -1.98 9.40
C ILE A 12 -7.20 -1.31 8.04
N LEU A 13 -7.56 -0.02 8.01
CA LEU A 13 -7.42 0.84 6.85
C LEU A 13 -6.36 1.88 7.16
N GLY A 14 -5.26 1.85 6.42
CA GLY A 14 -4.15 2.78 6.60
C GLY A 14 -3.94 3.59 5.33
N ASP A 15 -3.95 4.91 5.46
CA ASP A 15 -3.69 5.82 4.35
C ASP A 15 -2.38 6.57 4.58
N GLU A 16 -1.48 6.47 3.60
CA GLU A 16 -0.18 7.16 3.57
C GLU A 16 0.57 7.19 4.92
N ILE A 17 0.64 6.04 5.61
CA ILE A 17 1.11 5.93 7.01
C ILE A 17 2.52 6.53 7.23
N CYS A 18 3.35 6.60 6.20
CA CYS A 18 4.74 7.07 6.27
C CYS A 18 4.95 8.45 5.62
N HIS A 19 3.90 9.23 5.38
CA HIS A 19 4.01 10.54 4.76
C HIS A 19 4.92 11.47 5.59
N GLY A 20 5.86 12.16 4.93
CA GLY A 20 6.77 13.11 5.58
C GLY A 20 8.09 12.55 6.11
N THR A 21 8.37 11.26 5.91
CA THR A 21 9.68 10.65 6.24
C THR A 21 10.53 10.45 4.98
N GLU A 22 11.86 10.34 5.13
CA GLU A 22 12.75 9.85 4.07
C GLU A 22 12.25 8.52 3.47
N VAL A 23 12.44 8.35 2.16
CA VAL A 23 11.94 7.20 1.40
C VAL A 23 12.40 5.86 1.98
N SER A 24 13.68 5.75 2.34
CA SER A 24 14.27 4.53 2.93
C SER A 24 13.61 4.15 4.26
N SER A 25 13.41 5.14 5.13
CA SER A 25 12.77 4.97 6.43
C SER A 25 11.28 4.66 6.28
N GLY A 26 10.59 5.34 5.37
CA GLY A 26 9.19 5.06 5.05
C GLY A 26 8.99 3.63 4.53
N LEU A 27 9.89 3.15 3.67
CA LEU A 27 9.88 1.77 3.18
C LEU A 27 10.06 0.76 4.31
N ALA A 28 11.03 0.99 5.22
CA ALA A 28 11.29 0.11 6.35
C ALA A 28 10.08 0.04 7.31
N ILE A 29 9.47 1.19 7.63
CA ILE A 29 8.29 1.27 8.49
C ILE A 29 7.10 0.55 7.85
N LEU A 30 6.87 0.76 6.55
CA LEU A 30 5.78 0.12 5.83
C LEU A 30 5.96 -1.40 5.75
N ALA A 31 7.16 -1.87 5.43
CA ALA A 31 7.50 -3.30 5.40
C ALA A 31 7.26 -3.95 6.76
N ALA A 32 7.80 -3.37 7.84
CA ALA A 32 7.60 -3.87 9.20
C ALA A 32 6.12 -3.85 9.63
N THR A 33 5.35 -2.86 9.17
CA THR A 33 3.91 -2.78 9.41
C THR A 33 3.17 -3.94 8.74
N ILE A 34 3.46 -4.21 7.47
CA ILE A 34 2.86 -5.31 6.70
C ILE A 34 3.18 -6.66 7.35
N GLU A 35 4.45 -6.90 7.68
CA GLU A 35 4.87 -8.14 8.34
C GLU A 35 4.13 -8.36 9.66
N ARG A 36 4.04 -7.31 10.49
CA ARG A 36 3.37 -7.40 11.79
C ARG A 36 1.87 -7.68 11.67
N LEU A 37 1.18 -7.01 10.74
CA LEU A 37 -0.25 -7.22 10.50
C LEU A 37 -0.52 -8.62 9.93
N THR A 38 0.35 -9.09 9.04
CA THR A 38 0.31 -10.44 8.47
C THR A 38 0.50 -11.50 9.56
N ALA A 39 1.51 -11.34 10.42
CA ALA A 39 1.76 -12.24 11.54
C ALA A 39 0.59 -12.29 12.54
N ALA A 40 -0.09 -11.16 12.75
CA ALA A 40 -1.30 -11.06 13.57
C ALA A 40 -2.56 -11.61 12.88
N ARG A 41 -2.45 -12.13 11.64
CA ARG A 41 -3.56 -12.59 10.78
C ARG A 41 -4.68 -11.55 10.64
N THR A 42 -4.32 -10.27 10.69
CA THR A 42 -5.27 -9.17 10.62
C THR A 42 -5.64 -8.90 9.16
N SER A 43 -6.90 -8.55 8.90
CA SER A 43 -7.29 -8.06 7.57
C SER A 43 -6.90 -6.59 7.44
N PHE A 44 -6.25 -6.19 6.35
CA PHE A 44 -5.82 -4.81 6.17
C PHE A 44 -5.83 -4.34 4.71
N VAL A 45 -6.00 -3.03 4.53
CA VAL A 45 -5.80 -2.31 3.26
C VAL A 45 -4.94 -1.10 3.55
N LEU A 46 -3.83 -0.98 2.83
CA LEU A 46 -2.89 0.14 2.96
C LEU A 46 -2.75 0.86 1.63
N SER A 47 -2.92 2.18 1.60
CA SER A 47 -2.54 3.04 0.48
C SER A 47 -1.18 3.68 0.72
N THR A 48 -0.37 3.73 -0.33
CA THR A 48 1.00 4.24 -0.27
C THR A 48 1.46 4.70 -1.65
N HIS A 49 2.39 5.66 -1.68
CA HIS A 49 3.18 6.00 -2.86
C HIS A 49 4.47 5.15 -2.98
N LEU A 50 4.80 4.37 -1.95
CA LEU A 50 6.04 3.60 -1.87
C LEU A 50 5.90 2.22 -2.53
N HIS A 51 5.68 2.20 -3.85
CA HIS A 51 5.51 0.95 -4.62
C HIS A 51 6.70 -0.01 -4.51
N GLN A 52 7.90 0.51 -4.22
CA GLN A 52 9.12 -0.27 -4.00
C GLN A 52 9.03 -1.24 -2.81
N VAL A 53 8.07 -1.06 -1.89
CA VAL A 53 7.89 -2.00 -0.79
C VAL A 53 7.62 -3.42 -1.28
N CYS A 54 7.02 -3.57 -2.47
CA CYS A 54 6.68 -4.87 -3.05
C CYS A 54 7.90 -5.79 -3.26
N SER A 55 9.10 -5.22 -3.45
CA SER A 55 10.33 -5.99 -3.61
C SER A 55 11.06 -6.26 -2.29
N LEU A 56 10.62 -5.65 -1.19
CA LEU A 56 11.26 -5.77 0.13
C LEU A 56 10.59 -6.81 1.02
N ILE A 57 9.37 -7.21 0.70
CA ILE A 57 8.59 -8.15 1.50
C ILE A 57 8.21 -9.39 0.68
N ASP A 58 8.31 -10.56 1.31
CA ASP A 58 7.79 -11.84 0.77
C ASP A 58 6.43 -12.20 1.39
N SER A 59 5.71 -11.20 1.94
CA SER A 59 4.41 -11.41 2.57
C SER A 59 3.35 -11.74 1.51
N PRO A 60 2.36 -12.60 1.82
CA PRO A 60 1.28 -12.99 0.90
C PRO A 60 0.23 -11.88 0.73
N VAL A 61 0.67 -10.66 0.42
CA VAL A 61 -0.18 -9.49 0.18
C VAL A 61 -0.49 -9.34 -1.30
N ARG A 62 -1.67 -8.80 -1.60
CA ARG A 62 -2.09 -8.53 -2.97
C ARG A 62 -1.90 -7.05 -3.27
N TYR A 63 -1.28 -6.75 -4.40
CA TYR A 63 -1.08 -5.39 -4.85
C TYR A 63 -2.18 -4.96 -5.82
N TYR A 64 -2.65 -3.74 -5.63
CA TYR A 64 -3.61 -3.09 -6.50
C TYR A 64 -3.21 -1.63 -6.70
N HIS A 65 -3.62 -1.07 -7.84
CA HIS A 65 -3.41 0.34 -8.15
C HIS A 65 -4.65 0.94 -8.81
N LEU A 66 -4.75 2.27 -8.76
CA LEU A 66 -5.70 3.05 -9.56
C LEU A 66 -4.96 3.59 -10.78
N SER A 67 -5.42 3.23 -11.98
CA SER A 67 -4.79 3.66 -13.22
C SER A 67 -5.14 5.10 -13.58
N VAL A 68 -4.14 5.79 -14.13
CA VAL A 68 -4.26 7.12 -14.73
C VAL A 68 -3.84 7.01 -16.19
N ILE A 69 -4.69 7.48 -17.11
CA ILE A 69 -4.41 7.50 -18.54
C ILE A 69 -4.21 8.95 -18.97
N GLN A 70 -3.08 9.25 -19.58
CA GLN A 70 -2.88 10.53 -20.26
C GLN A 70 -3.30 10.39 -21.72
N ARG A 71 -4.14 11.32 -22.18
CA ARG A 71 -4.54 11.44 -23.58
C ARG A 71 -4.28 12.87 -24.05
N GLU A 72 -3.69 13.00 -25.22
CA GLU A 72 -3.36 14.30 -25.81
C GLU A 72 -4.60 15.18 -26.05
N ASP A 73 -5.73 14.57 -26.39
CA ASP A 73 -6.99 15.24 -26.74
C ASP A 73 -7.93 15.49 -25.55
N LEU A 74 -7.84 14.66 -24.51
CA LEU A 74 -8.79 14.62 -23.38
C LEU A 74 -8.15 14.93 -22.02
N GLY A 75 -6.83 15.13 -21.97
CA GLY A 75 -6.10 15.38 -20.74
C GLY A 75 -5.91 14.12 -19.90
N ILE A 76 -6.04 14.25 -18.57
CA ILE A 76 -5.78 13.17 -17.62
C ILE A 76 -7.08 12.49 -17.22
N ILE A 77 -7.17 11.18 -17.46
CA ILE A 77 -8.33 10.33 -17.10
C ILE A 77 -7.97 9.47 -15.89
N TYR A 78 -8.74 9.63 -14.82
CA TYR A 78 -8.65 8.79 -13.62
C TYR A 78 -9.67 7.64 -13.72
N GLU A 79 -9.21 6.42 -13.95
CA GLU A 79 -10.11 5.28 -14.21
C GLU A 79 -10.90 4.83 -12.97
N ARG A 80 -10.57 5.33 -11.76
CA ARG A 80 -11.23 5.06 -10.45
C ARG A 80 -11.63 3.59 -10.22
N LYS A 81 -10.90 2.67 -10.83
CA LYS A 81 -11.08 1.22 -10.75
C LYS A 81 -9.78 0.62 -10.26
N LEU A 82 -9.87 -0.20 -9.21
CA LEU A 82 -8.74 -0.97 -8.72
C LEU A 82 -8.37 -2.02 -9.77
N LYS A 83 -7.11 -1.99 -10.21
CA LYS A 83 -6.53 -2.99 -11.11
C LYS A 83 -5.45 -3.77 -10.36
N PRO A 84 -5.31 -5.08 -10.63
CA PRO A 84 -4.29 -5.90 -9.99
C PRO A 84 -2.88 -5.43 -10.38
N GLY A 85 -1.92 -5.68 -9.48
CA GLY A 85 -0.51 -5.32 -9.65
C GLY A 85 -0.15 -3.97 -9.00
N PRO A 86 1.15 -3.69 -8.81
CA PRO A 86 1.65 -2.50 -8.11
C PRO A 86 1.39 -1.19 -8.86
N GLY A 87 0.94 -1.27 -10.11
CA GLY A 87 0.85 -0.13 -11.01
C GLY A 87 2.17 0.13 -11.74
N PRO A 88 2.16 1.02 -12.75
CA PRO A 88 3.37 1.43 -13.42
C PRO A 88 4.32 2.15 -12.43
N SER A 89 5.61 1.92 -12.59
CA SER A 89 6.65 2.69 -11.89
C SER A 89 6.46 4.17 -12.21
N GLN A 90 6.45 5.01 -11.17
CA GLN A 90 6.60 6.47 -11.34
C GLN A 90 8.05 6.81 -11.65
#